data_AF-K1TUL4-F1
#
_entry.id   AF-K1TUL4-F1
#
_cell.length_a   1.000
_cell.length_b   1.000
_cell.length_c   1.000
_cell.angle_alpha   90.00
_cell.angle_beta   90.00
_cell.angle_gamma   90.00
#
_symmetry.space_group_name_H-M   'P 1'
#
loop_
_entity.id
_entity.type
_entity.pdbx_description
1 polymer ?
#
loop_
_entity_poly.entity_id
_entity_poly.type
_entity_poly.pdbx_seq_one_letter_code
_entity_poly.pdbx_strand_id
1 'polypeptide(L)'
;MLKFYIDPYEAFRCDVPNLSTSLYFVVNDAFYNKALPKVELPEGVIVDSLNKIAAENPEFIGKYYAKIAKTDEDGITALNTFLAQDGLLIYVPKNVKVERTIQVINILRSDVDLMVNRRVLIV
;
A
#
# COMPACT_ATOMS: atom_id res chain seq x y z
N MET A 1 -8.83 -18.31 6.32
CA MET A 1 -8.82 -16.84 6.54
C MET A 1 -7.63 -16.52 7.44
N LEU A 2 -6.64 -15.79 6.92
CA LEU A 2 -5.38 -15.49 7.63
C LEU A 2 -5.67 -14.76 8.96
N LYS A 3 -5.33 -15.37 10.09
CA LYS A 3 -5.27 -14.70 11.40
C LYS A 3 -3.80 -14.53 11.74
N PHE A 4 -3.36 -13.30 11.99
CA PHE A 4 -2.08 -13.09 12.65
C PHE A 4 -2.20 -13.66 14.07
N TYR A 5 -1.33 -14.60 14.44
CA TYR A 5 -1.32 -15.21 15.77
C TYR A 5 -0.69 -14.28 16.83
N ILE A 6 -0.06 -13.21 16.37
CA ILE A 6 0.65 -12.19 17.16
C ILE A 6 0.08 -10.84 16.72
N ASP A 7 -0.07 -9.89 17.65
CA ASP A 7 -0.45 -8.52 17.29
C ASP A 7 0.63 -7.94 16.35
N PRO A 8 0.29 -7.65 15.08
CA PRO A 8 1.29 -7.15 14.14
C PRO A 8 1.78 -5.74 14.52
N TYR A 9 1.07 -4.99 15.37
CA TYR A 9 1.56 -3.72 15.91
C TYR A 9 2.69 -3.89 16.94
N GLU A 10 2.68 -4.99 17.68
CA GLU A 10 3.78 -5.33 18.60
C GLU A 10 4.95 -5.94 17.82
N ALA A 11 4.66 -6.84 16.88
CA ALA A 11 5.70 -7.54 16.12
C ALA A 11 6.50 -6.63 15.18
N PHE A 12 5.89 -5.55 14.68
CA PHE A 12 6.49 -4.67 13.67
C PHE A 12 6.58 -3.21 14.11
N ARG A 13 6.85 -2.97 15.40
CA ARG A 13 7.05 -1.63 15.94
C ARG A 13 8.22 -0.93 15.26
N CYS A 14 8.10 0.38 15.05
CA CYS A 14 9.23 1.19 14.61
C CYS A 14 10.25 1.33 15.74
N ASP A 15 11.49 0.87 15.50
CA ASP A 15 12.59 1.00 16.47
C ASP A 15 13.42 2.28 16.27
N VAL A 16 12.99 3.18 15.37
CA VAL A 16 13.64 4.47 15.17
C VAL A 16 13.26 5.41 16.33
N PRO A 17 14.24 5.90 17.12
CA PRO A 17 13.96 6.80 18.22
C PRO A 17 13.24 8.07 17.75
N ASN A 18 12.30 8.55 18.56
CA ASN A 18 11.54 9.79 18.31
C ASN A 18 10.72 9.80 17.01
N LEU A 19 10.40 8.63 16.42
CA LEU A 19 9.58 8.54 15.22
C LEU A 19 8.22 7.88 15.52
N SER A 20 7.15 8.66 15.45
CA SER A 20 5.79 8.14 15.53
C SER A 20 5.29 7.71 14.15
N THR A 21 4.76 6.48 14.06
CA THR A 21 4.27 5.93 12.80
C THR A 21 2.80 5.54 12.83
N SER A 22 2.14 5.66 11.68
CA SER A 22 0.86 5.04 11.34
C SER A 22 1.17 3.78 10.54
N LEU A 23 0.93 2.62 11.14
CA LEU A 23 1.37 1.33 10.60
C LEU A 23 0.30 0.71 9.70
N TYR A 24 0.67 0.40 8.46
CA TYR A 24 -0.15 -0.28 7.47
C TYR A 24 0.53 -1.54 6.98
N PHE A 25 -0.27 -2.50 6.52
CA PHE A 25 0.22 -3.79 6.06
C PHE A 25 -0.20 -4.06 4.62
N VAL A 26 0.76 -4.57 3.85
CA VAL A 26 0.52 -5.23 2.56
C VAL A 26 0.88 -6.69 2.77
N VAL A 27 -0.07 -7.59 2.53
CA VAL A 27 0.15 -9.04 2.67
C VAL A 27 0.14 -9.64 1.28
N ASN A 28 1.27 -10.21 0.88
CA ASN A 28 1.60 -10.57 -0.49
C ASN A 28 1.50 -9.32 -1.38
N ASP A 29 0.48 -9.21 -2.24
CA ASP A 29 0.25 -8.08 -3.16
C ASP A 29 -1.02 -7.28 -2.84
N ALA A 30 -1.71 -7.61 -1.73
CA ALA A 30 -2.97 -6.99 -1.36
C ALA A 30 -2.86 -6.11 -0.11
N PHE A 31 -3.60 -5.02 -0.11
CA PHE A 31 -3.71 -4.16 1.06
C PHE A 31 -4.51 -4.85 2.17
N TYR A 32 -3.96 -4.87 3.39
CA TYR A 32 -4.57 -5.57 4.51
C TYR A 32 -5.42 -4.62 5.37
N ASN A 33 -6.71 -4.55 5.03
CA ASN A 33 -7.67 -3.66 5.68
C ASN A 33 -8.23 -4.13 7.03
N LYS A 34 -7.79 -5.29 7.54
CA LYS A 34 -8.32 -5.86 8.80
C LYS A 34 -7.58 -5.37 10.05
N ALA A 35 -6.46 -4.68 9.89
CA ALA A 35 -5.67 -4.12 10.98
C ALA A 35 -5.17 -2.72 10.60
N LEU A 36 -6.08 -1.74 10.63
CA LEU A 36 -5.78 -0.35 10.33
C LEU A 36 -5.36 0.42 11.59
N PRO A 37 -4.47 1.42 11.47
CA PRO A 37 -4.03 2.21 12.60
C PRO A 37 -5.23 2.98 13.16
N LYS A 38 -5.31 3.10 14.48
CA LYS A 38 -6.38 3.85 15.18
C LYS A 38 -6.21 5.37 15.11
N VAL A 39 -5.20 5.85 14.39
CA VAL A 39 -4.88 7.27 14.27
C VAL A 39 -5.54 7.80 13.01
N GLU A 40 -6.32 8.87 13.15
CA GLU A 40 -6.92 9.56 12.02
C GLU A 40 -5.83 10.24 11.18
N LEU A 41 -5.98 10.13 9.86
CA LEU A 41 -5.16 10.88 8.92
C LEU A 41 -5.77 12.28 8.70
N PRO A 42 -4.97 13.26 8.28
CA PRO A 42 -5.50 14.55 7.86
C PRO A 42 -6.56 14.39 6.77
N GLU A 43 -7.50 15.34 6.71
CA GLU A 43 -8.59 15.32 5.74
C GLU A 43 -8.07 15.19 4.30
N GLY A 44 -8.70 14.29 3.54
CA GLY A 44 -8.35 14.03 2.13
C GLY A 44 -7.12 13.15 1.91
N VAL A 45 -6.34 12.83 2.95
CA VAL A 45 -5.25 11.85 2.84
C VAL A 45 -5.84 10.44 2.73
N ILE A 46 -5.36 9.66 1.77
CA ILE A 46 -5.82 8.29 1.53
C ILE A 46 -4.65 7.34 1.73
N VAL A 47 -4.86 6.29 2.52
CA VAL A 47 -3.98 5.11 2.60
C VAL A 47 -4.87 3.87 2.56
N ASP A 48 -5.02 3.27 1.38
CA ASP A 48 -5.99 2.19 1.16
C ASP A 48 -5.55 1.25 0.00
N SER A 49 -6.35 0.22 -0.26
CA SER A 49 -6.24 -0.69 -1.41
C SER A 49 -6.32 0.09 -2.72
N LEU A 50 -5.31 -0.09 -3.57
CA LEU A 50 -5.30 0.47 -4.91
C LEU A 50 -6.47 -0.10 -5.73
N ASN A 51 -6.76 -1.40 -5.61
CA ASN A 51 -7.88 -2.03 -6.33
C ASN A 51 -9.22 -1.40 -5.93
N LYS A 52 -9.45 -1.25 -4.62
CA LYS A 52 -10.69 -0.65 -4.10
C LYS A 52 -10.89 0.76 -4.64
N ILE A 53 -9.88 1.63 -4.51
CA ILE A 53 -10.00 3.02 -4.96
C ILE A 53 -10.10 3.11 -6.48
N ALA A 54 -9.46 2.20 -7.23
CA ALA A 54 -9.62 2.13 -8.68
C ALA A 54 -11.05 1.72 -9.09
N ALA A 55 -11.70 0.85 -8.33
CA ALA A 55 -13.10 0.47 -8.57
C ALA A 55 -14.08 1.60 -8.19
N GLU A 56 -13.82 2.31 -7.09
CA GLU A 56 -14.68 3.39 -6.59
C GLU A 56 -14.48 4.72 -7.37
N ASN A 57 -13.25 5.00 -7.82
CA ASN A 57 -12.88 6.25 -8.48
C ASN A 57 -11.84 6.01 -9.60
N PRO A 58 -12.25 5.37 -10.72
CA PRO A 58 -11.33 5.00 -11.80
C PRO A 58 -10.70 6.22 -12.48
N GLU A 59 -11.42 7.34 -12.59
CA GLU A 59 -10.90 8.57 -13.19
C GLU A 59 -9.77 9.19 -12.36
N PHE A 60 -9.87 9.14 -11.03
CA PHE A 60 -8.81 9.62 -10.16
C PHE A 60 -7.54 8.78 -10.30
N ILE A 61 -7.66 7.46 -10.23
CA ILE A 61 -6.51 6.56 -10.37
C ILE A 61 -5.90 6.65 -11.78
N GLY A 62 -6.71 6.76 -12.82
CA GLY A 62 -6.26 6.86 -14.21
C GLY A 62 -5.37 8.08 -14.51
N LYS A 63 -5.41 9.12 -13.67
CA LYS A 63 -4.50 10.28 -13.77
C LYS A 63 -3.05 9.94 -13.46
N TYR A 64 -2.81 8.92 -12.63
CA TYR A 64 -1.48 8.63 -12.07
C TYR A 64 -0.98 7.22 -12.41
N TYR A 65 -1.89 6.25 -12.54
CA TYR A 65 -1.51 4.86 -12.76
C TYR A 65 -0.78 4.67 -14.10
N ALA A 66 0.35 3.95 -14.06
CA ALA A 66 1.21 3.65 -15.19
C ALA A 66 1.69 4.87 -16.01
N LYS A 67 1.74 6.07 -15.42
CA LYS A 67 2.26 7.28 -16.10
C LYS A 67 3.78 7.41 -16.05
N ILE A 68 4.40 6.93 -14.96
CA ILE A 68 5.85 6.99 -14.75
C ILE A 68 6.49 5.63 -15.09
N ALA A 69 5.84 4.54 -14.68
CA ALA A 69 6.28 3.18 -14.98
C ALA A 69 5.86 2.80 -16.41
N LYS A 70 6.73 3.08 -17.37
CA LYS A 70 6.50 2.86 -18.80
C LYS A 70 6.61 1.38 -19.17
N THR A 71 5.51 0.81 -19.65
CA THR A 71 5.41 -0.62 -19.99
C THR A 71 5.98 -0.98 -21.36
N ASP A 72 6.22 0.01 -22.22
CA ASP A 72 6.78 -0.14 -23.57
C ASP A 72 8.31 -0.12 -23.60
N GLU A 73 8.96 0.34 -22.52
CA GLU A 73 10.42 0.43 -22.42
C GLU A 73 11.05 -0.73 -21.63
N ASP A 74 10.31 -1.39 -20.73
CA ASP A 74 10.82 -2.45 -19.84
C ASP A 74 9.84 -3.61 -19.66
N GLY A 75 10.28 -4.83 -20.02
CA GLY A 75 9.46 -6.04 -19.97
C GLY A 75 9.09 -6.47 -18.54
N ILE A 76 9.93 -6.17 -17.55
CA ILE A 76 9.62 -6.47 -16.13
C ILE A 76 8.51 -5.54 -15.64
N THR A 77 8.57 -4.26 -15.99
CA THR A 77 7.53 -3.27 -15.70
C THR A 77 6.22 -3.63 -16.38
N ALA A 78 6.27 -4.08 -17.64
CA ALA A 78 5.10 -4.57 -18.36
C ALA A 78 4.46 -5.77 -17.64
N LEU A 79 5.27 -6.78 -17.29
CA LEU A 79 4.81 -7.98 -16.60
C LEU A 79 4.21 -7.66 -15.23
N ASN A 80 4.89 -6.83 -14.42
CA ASN A 80 4.38 -6.42 -13.11
C ASN A 80 3.07 -5.62 -13.24
N THR A 81 2.92 -4.80 -14.27
CA THR A 81 1.67 -4.05 -14.54
C THR A 81 0.54 -4.96 -14.98
N PHE A 82 0.85 -5.94 -15.81
CA PHE A 82 -0.13 -6.93 -16.26
C PHE A 82 -0.66 -7.79 -15.11
N LEU A 83 0.21 -8.19 -14.18
CA LEU A 83 -0.13 -9.06 -13.04
C LEU A 83 -0.61 -8.30 -11.79
N ALA A 84 -0.69 -6.97 -11.82
CA ALA A 84 -1.16 -6.19 -10.67
C ALA A 84 -2.66 -6.44 -10.43
N GLN A 85 -3.01 -7.06 -9.31
CA GLN A 85 -4.40 -7.31 -8.91
C GLN A 85 -4.87 -6.31 -7.84
N ASP A 86 -4.00 -6.00 -6.89
CA ASP A 86 -4.18 -4.98 -5.87
C ASP A 86 -2.82 -4.31 -5.59
N GLY A 87 -2.80 -3.42 -4.61
CA GLY A 87 -1.62 -2.73 -4.16
C GLY A 87 -1.95 -1.70 -3.10
N LEU A 88 -0.98 -0.85 -2.80
CA LEU A 88 -1.14 0.26 -1.88
C LEU A 88 -1.28 1.57 -2.64
N LEU A 89 -2.33 2.33 -2.34
CA LEU A 89 -2.43 3.74 -2.67
C LEU A 89 -2.10 4.58 -1.44
N ILE A 90 -1.20 5.55 -1.61
CA ILE A 90 -1.04 6.68 -0.70
C ILE A 90 -1.30 7.95 -1.51
N TYR A 91 -2.26 8.77 -1.07
CA TYR A 91 -2.51 10.09 -1.64
C TYR A 91 -2.43 11.16 -0.56
N VAL A 92 -1.65 12.21 -0.81
CA VAL A 92 -1.58 13.39 0.04
C VAL A 92 -2.03 14.61 -0.77
N PRO A 93 -3.13 15.29 -0.39
CA PRO A 93 -3.57 16.47 -1.11
C PRO A 93 -2.53 17.59 -1.11
N LYS A 94 -2.61 18.44 -2.13
CA LYS A 94 -1.77 19.64 -2.21
C LYS A 94 -1.93 20.48 -0.93
N ASN A 95 -0.80 20.96 -0.41
CA ASN A 95 -0.71 21.76 0.82
C ASN A 95 -1.13 21.03 2.11
N VAL A 96 -1.27 19.70 2.09
CA VAL A 96 -1.48 18.90 3.30
C VAL A 96 -0.16 18.31 3.76
N LYS A 97 0.13 18.42 5.06
CA LYS A 97 1.28 17.79 5.70
C LYS A 97 0.81 16.66 6.60
N VAL A 98 1.33 15.46 6.37
CA VAL A 98 1.12 14.30 7.25
C VAL A 98 2.19 14.33 8.34
N GLU A 99 1.80 14.70 9.57
CA GLU A 99 2.75 14.81 10.70
C GLU A 99 3.26 13.45 11.18
N ARG A 100 2.41 12.42 11.12
CA ARG A 100 2.74 11.06 11.54
C ARG A 100 3.24 10.25 10.36
N THR A 101 4.40 9.62 10.48
CA THR A 101 5.01 8.88 9.36
C THR A 101 4.14 7.69 8.96
N ILE A 102 3.80 7.55 7.69
CA ILE A 102 3.13 6.35 7.17
C ILE A 102 4.18 5.24 7.05
N GLN A 103 4.06 4.21 7.88
CA GLN A 103 4.93 3.04 7.85
C GLN A 103 4.20 1.88 7.18
N VAL A 104 4.82 1.29 6.17
CA VAL A 104 4.25 0.18 5.40
C VAL A 104 5.10 -1.07 5.62
N ILE A 105 4.50 -2.10 6.19
CA ILE A 105 5.13 -3.41 6.32
C ILE A 105 4.60 -4.32 5.23
N ASN A 106 5.52 -4.90 4.47
CA ASN A 106 5.20 -5.85 3.43
C ASN A 106 5.50 -7.25 3.97
N ILE A 107 4.47 -8.08 4.04
CA ILE A 107 4.54 -9.42 4.60
C ILE A 107 4.32 -10.39 3.44
N LEU A 108 5.33 -11.18 3.10
CA LEU A 108 5.16 -12.30 2.20
C LEU A 108 4.88 -13.56 3.04
N ARG A 109 3.77 -14.23 2.75
CA ARG A 109 3.42 -15.50 3.38
C ARG A 109 2.76 -16.41 2.36
N SER A 110 3.32 -17.59 2.22
CA SER A 110 2.77 -18.69 1.44
C SER A 110 3.33 -20.01 1.97
N ASP A 111 2.53 -21.07 1.87
CA ASP A 111 2.98 -22.44 2.14
C ASP A 111 3.46 -23.14 0.85
N VAL A 112 3.42 -22.43 -0.28
CA VAL A 112 3.83 -22.88 -1.62
C VAL A 112 4.56 -21.75 -2.37
N ASP A 113 5.24 -22.07 -3.46
CA ASP A 113 5.84 -21.05 -4.33
C ASP A 113 4.76 -20.09 -4.86
N LEU A 114 4.93 -18.80 -4.57
CA LEU A 114 3.99 -17.75 -4.94
C LEU A 114 4.74 -16.59 -5.60
N MET A 115 4.31 -16.24 -6.82
CA MET A 115 4.73 -14.99 -7.44
C MET A 115 3.84 -13.86 -6.95
N VAL A 116 4.45 -12.84 -6.33
CA VAL A 116 3.75 -11.69 -5.76
C VAL A 116 4.19 -10.43 -6.50
N ASN A 117 3.25 -9.69 -7.07
CA ASN A 117 3.52 -8.48 -7.85
C ASN A 117 3.11 -7.25 -7.06
N ARG A 118 4.06 -6.74 -6.26
CA ARG A 118 3.80 -5.55 -5.45
C ARG A 118 3.62 -4.30 -6.31
N ARG A 119 2.50 -3.60 -6.07
CA ARG A 119 2.19 -2.32 -6.70
C ARG A 119 1.96 -1.26 -5.61
N VAL A 120 2.69 -0.15 -5.71
CA VAL A 120 2.53 1.00 -4.82
C VAL A 120 2.37 2.25 -5.68
N LEU A 121 1.32 3.01 -5.41
CA LEU A 121 1.07 4.31 -6.03
C LEU A 121 1.09 5.36 -4.93
N ILE A 122 2.03 6.30 -5.01
CA ILE A 122 2.16 7.44 -4.09
C ILE A 122 1.96 8.71 -4.91
N VAL A 123 1.01 9.54 -4.48
CA VAL A 123 0.58 10.76 -5.16
C VAL A 123 0.57 11.93 -4.18
#